data_AF-A0A5K0W246-F1
#
_entry.id   AF-A0A5K0W246-F1
#
_cell.length_a   1.000
_cell.length_b   1.000
_cell.length_c   1.000
_cell.angle_alpha   90.00
_cell.angle_beta   90.00
_cell.angle_gamma   90.00
#
_symmetry.space_group_name_H-M   'P 1'
#
loop_
_entity.id
_entity.type
_entity.pdbx_description
1 polymer ?
#
loop_
_entity_poly.entity_id
_entity_poly.type
_entity_poly.pdbx_seq_one_letter_code
_entity_poly.pdbx_strand_id
1 'polypeptide(L)' 'IEAPVHSSNVMLYSKEKQVASRVGHKILEDGTRVRYLLKTGEVIDSPEQWKRVVKDRTKNESSS' A
#
# COMPACT_ATOMS: atom_id res chain seq x y z
N ILE A 1 2.26 -21.71 -11.39
CA ILE A 1 0.85 -21.76 -10.94
C ILE A 1 0.75 -20.87 -9.72
N GLU A 2 -0.24 -19.99 -9.67
CA GLU A 2 -0.53 -19.15 -8.50
C GLU A 2 -1.90 -19.57 -7.96
N ALA A 3 -2.07 -19.54 -6.63
CA ALA A 3 -3.30 -19.94 -5.95
C ALA A 3 -3.72 -18.85 -4.95
N PRO A 4 -5.02 -18.68 -4.71
CA PRO A 4 -5.50 -17.66 -3.78
C PRO A 4 -5.03 -17.94 -2.36
N VAL A 5 -4.64 -16.89 -1.64
CA VAL A 5 -4.30 -16.93 -0.21
C VAL A 5 -5.30 -16.08 0.56
N HIS A 6 -5.68 -16.52 1.75
CA HIS A 6 -6.59 -15.76 2.61
C HIS A 6 -5.91 -14.49 3.13
N SER A 7 -6.62 -13.36 3.10
CA SER A 7 -6.06 -12.04 3.45
C SER A 7 -5.60 -11.93 4.90
N SER A 8 -6.12 -12.75 5.82
CA SER A 8 -5.65 -12.77 7.21
C SER A 8 -4.25 -13.36 7.38
N ASN A 9 -3.73 -14.07 6.39
CA ASN A 9 -2.42 -14.73 6.44
C ASN A 9 -1.29 -13.85 5.93
N VAL A 10 -1.57 -12.59 5.59
CA VAL A 10 -0.58 -11.63 5.06
C VAL A 10 -0.50 -10.39 5.93
N MET A 11 0.67 -9.74 5.92
CA MET A 11 0.94 -8.50 6.65
C MET A 11 1.70 -7.53 5.76
N LEU A 12 1.52 -6.22 6.00
CA LEU A 12 2.31 -5.21 5.31
C LEU A 12 3.77 -5.23 5.78
N TYR A 13 4.68 -5.08 4.82
CA TYR A 13 6.11 -5.19 5.04
C TYR A 13 6.80 -3.87 4.71
N SER A 14 7.55 -3.34 5.67
CA SER A 14 8.47 -2.22 5.42
C SER A 14 9.73 -2.76 4.76
N LYS A 15 9.98 -2.34 3.51
CA LYS A 15 11.25 -2.62 2.83
C LYS A 15 12.41 -1.80 3.41
N GLU A 16 12.13 -0.66 4.01
CA GLU A 16 13.18 0.19 4.60
C GLU A 16 13.71 -0.39 5.91
N LYS A 17 12.80 -0.89 6.76
CA LYS A 17 13.15 -1.45 8.08
C LYS A 17 13.15 -2.97 8.12
N GLN A 18 12.87 -3.63 6.99
CA GLN A 18 12.84 -5.08 6.83
C GLN A 18 11.95 -5.77 7.89
N VAL A 19 10.78 -5.19 8.17
CA VAL A 19 9.90 -5.66 9.24
C VAL A 19 8.43 -5.66 8.80
N ALA A 20 7.73 -6.74 9.15
CA ALA A 20 6.28 -6.83 9.02
C ALA A 20 5.59 -6.13 10.19
N SER A 21 4.57 -5.31 9.88
CA SER A 21 3.81 -4.56 10.88
C SER A 21 2.31 -4.54 10.58
N ARG A 22 1.52 -4.51 11.66
CA ARG A 22 0.10 -4.14 11.63
C ARG A 22 -0.06 -2.68 11.22
N VAL A 23 -1.27 -2.32 10.80
CA VAL A 23 -1.65 -0.98 10.36
C VAL A 23 -2.46 -0.24 11.41
N GLY A 24 -2.24 1.07 11.50
CA GLY A 24 -3.11 2.03 12.16
C GLY A 24 -3.66 3.06 11.15
N HIS A 25 -4.55 3.93 11.61
CA HIS A 25 -5.05 5.06 10.85
C HIS A 25 -4.71 6.38 11.55
N LYS A 26 -4.34 7.40 10.78
CA LYS A 26 -4.17 8.77 11.28
C LYS A 26 -4.67 9.78 10.26
N ILE A 27 -4.89 11.01 10.72
CA ILE A 27 -5.25 12.15 9.88
C ILE A 27 -4.01 13.03 9.77
N LEU A 28 -3.64 13.40 8.55
CA LEU A 28 -2.54 14.32 8.26
C LEU A 28 -3.02 15.78 8.37
N GLU A 29 -2.09 16.72 8.36
CA GLU A 29 -2.37 18.17 8.49
C GLU A 29 -3.22 18.72 7.34
N ASP A 30 -3.15 18.09 6.18
CA ASP A 30 -3.97 18.40 4.99
C ASP A 30 -5.41 17.89 5.10
N GLY A 31 -5.77 17.19 6.19
CA GLY A 31 -7.07 16.58 6.42
C GLY A 31 -7.23 15.16 5.85
N THR A 32 -6.19 14.61 5.20
CA THR A 32 -6.24 13.29 4.57
C THR A 32 -6.12 12.19 5.62
N ARG A 33 -7.03 11.20 5.58
CA ARG A 33 -6.92 9.98 6.40
C ARG A 33 -6.03 8.96 5.70
N VAL A 34 -4.96 8.56 6.38
CA VAL A 34 -3.96 7.61 5.85
C VAL A 34 -3.76 6.42 6.78
N ARG A 35 -3.34 5.30 6.21
CA ARG A 35 -2.81 4.14 6.95
C ARG A 35 -1.33 4.33 7.21
N TYR A 36 -0.89 3.85 8.36
CA TYR A 36 0.52 3.84 8.74
C TYR A 36 0.91 2.52 9.41
N LEU A 37 2.19 2.16 9.34
CA LEU A 37 2.71 0.98 10.03
C LEU A 37 2.91 1.29 11.52
N LEU A 38 2.30 0.49 12.40
CA LEU A 38 2.40 0.70 13.85
C LEU A 38 3.83 0.58 14.40
N LYS A 39 4.67 -0.27 13.82
CA LYS A 39 6.05 -0.48 14.31
C LYS A 39 7.04 0.60 13.86
N THR A 40 6.86 1.15 12.65
CA THR A 40 7.85 2.05 12.03
C THR A 40 7.35 3.49 11.90
N GLY A 41 6.03 3.71 11.96
CA GLY A 41 5.40 5.02 11.75
C GLY A 41 5.25 5.42 10.27
N GLU A 42 5.72 4.57 9.35
CA GLU A 42 5.69 4.84 7.90
C GLU A 42 4.26 4.96 7.38
N VAL A 43 4.00 6.00 6.59
CA VAL A 43 2.70 6.22 5.92
C VAL A 43 2.66 5.41 4.63
N ILE A 44 1.56 4.71 4.41
CA ILE A 44 1.42 3.73 3.33
C ILE A 44 0.63 4.30 2.15
N ASP A 45 -0.34 5.16 2.45
CA ASP A 45 -1.25 5.68 1.44
C ASP A 45 -0.67 6.95 0.80
N SER A 46 -0.44 6.92 -0.52
CA SER A 46 -0.02 8.06 -1.33
C SER A 46 -1.03 8.33 -2.46
N PRO A 47 -1.54 9.57 -2.61
CA PRO A 47 -2.38 9.98 -3.73
C PRO A 47 -1.70 9.83 -5.11
N GLU A 48 -0.38 9.78 -5.16
CA GLU A 48 0.37 9.68 -6.41
C GLU A 48 0.45 8.22 -6.87
N GLN A 49 0.45 7.27 -5.93
CA GLN A 49 0.48 5.85 -6.24
C GLN A 49 -0.75 5.38 -7.00
N TRP A 50 -1.97 5.85 -6.66
CA TRP A 50 -3.17 5.43 -7.40
C TRP A 50 -3.13 5.91 -8.85
N LYS A 51 -2.66 7.15 -9.08
CA LYS A 51 -2.51 7.70 -10.44
C LYS A 51 -1.54 6.85 -11.26
N ARG A 52 -0.43 6.44 -10.65
CA ARG A 52 0.55 5.54 -11.27
C ARG A 52 -0.06 4.19 -11.63
N VAL A 53 -0.70 3.52 -10.67
CA VAL A 53 -1.28 2.19 -10.88
C VAL A 53 -2.36 2.22 -11.97
N VAL A 54 -3.21 3.24 -11.99
CA VAL A 54 -4.23 3.41 -13.05
C VAL A 54 -3.56 3.61 -14.41
N LYS A 55 -2.53 4.46 -14.50
CA LYS A 55 -1.79 4.69 -15.75
C LYS A 55 -1.07 3.43 -16.25
N ASP A 56 -0.51 2.64 -15.35
CA ASP A 56 0.19 1.40 -15.71
C ASP A 56 -0.80 0.35 -16.23
N ARG A 57 -2.00 0.28 -15.64
CA ARG A 57 -3.09 -0.58 -16.14
C ARG A 57 -3.53 -0.18 -17.55
N THR A 58 -3.81 1.10 -17.79
CA THR A 58 -4.26 1.56 -19.11
C THR A 58 -3.19 1.36 -20.18
N LYS A 59 -1.91 1.56 -19.84
CA LYS A 59 -0.80 1.29 -20.76
C LYS A 59 -0.70 -0.19 -21.15
N ASN A 60 -0.83 -1.09 -20.18
CA ASN A 60 -0.76 -2.53 -20.42
C ASN A 60 -1.94 -3.02 -21.29
N GLU A 61 -3.15 -2.47 -21.07
CA GLU A 61 -4.33 -2.76 -21.89
C GLU A 61 -4.19 -2.25 -23.34
N SER A 62 -3.53 -1.10 -23.55
CA SER A 62 -3.29 -0.56 -24.91
C SER A 62 -2.14 -1.23 -25.68
N SER A 63 -1.32 -2.02 -25.00
CA SER A 63 -0.17 -2.75 -25.59
C SER A 63 -0.47 -4.23 -25.83
N SER A 64 -1.69 -4.68 -25.54
CA SER A 64 -2.16 -6.06 -25.65
C SER A 64 -3.23 -6.22 -26.72
#